data_AF-A0A9D5W1H1-F1
#
_entry.id   AF-A0A9D5W1H1-F1
#
_cell.length_a   1.000
_cell.length_b   1.000
_cell.length_c   1.000
_cell.angle_alpha   90.00
_cell.angle_beta   90.00
_cell.angle_gamma   90.00
#
_symmetry.space_group_name_H-M   'P 1'
#
loop_
_entity.id
_entity.type
_entity.pdbx_description
1 polymer ?
#
loop_
_entity_poly.entity_id
_entity_poly.type
_entity_poly.pdbx_seq_one_letter_code
_entity_poly.pdbx_strand_id
1 'polypeptide(L)'
;MKDFNKIILFLLSILYLFLTSNNCYALPSFARQTGMSCNDCHTVFPALTPAGRDFKLGGYTQSKSNTLYETLPPIAAGVALGYTVSKGLTNGIAPYNAANRGTDALDLPSGVALYYAGRVYGPVGAWIEVDYDGIGNAFSLGMLDIRIAETTKISDKPFTYGITINNMPTMEDPWNSSAMWGFPYLTSPVASASTISSMIDGGFMGQLGGFGAYGYWNDTIYLALSVYRTTLNGITEPFGAGMTTTTVVSGAVPYWRLAINQKFDKDQTFMIGTYGTVASIYPLGASSGATDMYTDIAVDTQYQYISDPHIITLMATWIHETQSLDATFRAGGASNNSDNLNTF
;
A
#
# COMPACT_ATOMS: atom_id res chain seq x y z
N MET A 1 30.04 -35.04 -13.83
CA MET A 1 28.93 -35.75 -14.50
C MET A 1 27.95 -36.40 -13.51
N LYS A 2 28.40 -37.18 -12.51
CA LYS A 2 27.47 -37.84 -11.55
C LYS A 2 26.60 -36.87 -10.73
N ASP A 3 27.11 -35.71 -10.33
CA ASP A 3 26.35 -34.77 -9.50
C ASP A 3 25.37 -33.89 -10.31
N PHE A 4 25.69 -33.62 -11.57
CA PHE A 4 24.80 -32.92 -12.50
C PHE A 4 23.52 -33.73 -12.80
N ASN A 5 23.66 -35.05 -12.97
CA ASN A 5 22.52 -35.95 -13.16
C ASN A 5 21.64 -36.05 -11.92
N LYS A 6 22.20 -35.92 -10.70
CA LYS A 6 21.43 -35.90 -9.46
C LYS A 6 20.61 -34.62 -9.31
N ILE A 7 21.17 -33.47 -9.70
CA ILE A 7 20.46 -32.18 -9.69
C ILE A 7 19.30 -32.21 -10.70
N ILE A 8 19.54 -32.72 -11.91
CA ILE A 8 18.48 -32.87 -12.93
C ILE A 8 17.38 -33.80 -12.42
N LEU A 9 17.73 -34.95 -11.84
CA LEU A 9 16.74 -35.89 -11.29
C LEU A 9 15.95 -35.27 -10.12
N PHE A 10 16.58 -34.45 -9.28
CA PHE A 10 15.93 -33.72 -8.19
C PHE A 10 14.97 -32.63 -8.70
N LEU A 11 15.37 -31.87 -9.72
CA LEU A 11 14.50 -30.86 -10.34
C LEU A 11 13.32 -31.50 -11.07
N LEU A 12 13.55 -32.63 -11.76
CA LEU A 12 12.49 -33.38 -12.43
C LEU A 12 11.51 -34.01 -11.44
N SER A 13 11.97 -34.47 -10.27
CA SER A 13 11.07 -34.99 -9.23
C SER A 13 10.25 -33.89 -8.57
N ILE A 14 10.82 -32.70 -8.35
CA ILE A 14 10.06 -31.51 -7.92
C ILE A 14 9.01 -31.13 -8.97
N LEU A 15 9.38 -31.07 -10.25
CA LEU A 15 8.46 -30.76 -11.33
C LEU A 15 7.32 -31.80 -11.42
N TYR A 16 7.64 -33.08 -11.26
CA TYR A 16 6.63 -34.16 -11.22
C TYR A 16 5.67 -34.02 -10.04
N LEU A 17 6.15 -33.62 -8.86
CA LEU A 17 5.31 -33.34 -7.69
C LEU A 17 4.34 -32.17 -7.94
N PHE A 18 4.79 -31.11 -8.62
CA PHE A 18 3.91 -29.99 -8.99
C PHE A 18 2.87 -30.39 -10.04
N LEU A 19 3.27 -31.13 -11.08
CA LEU A 19 2.38 -31.55 -12.18
C LEU A 19 1.32 -32.58 -11.75
N THR A 20 1.53 -33.31 -10.66
CA THR A 20 0.58 -34.31 -10.14
C THR A 20 -0.34 -33.77 -9.04
N SER A 21 -0.15 -32.51 -8.62
CA SER A 21 -1.04 -31.87 -7.66
C SER A 21 -2.31 -31.35 -8.34
N ASN A 22 -3.48 -31.93 -7.99
CA ASN A 22 -4.79 -31.49 -8.51
C ASN A 22 -5.43 -30.38 -7.66
N ASN A 23 -4.83 -30.04 -6.52
CA ASN A 23 -5.36 -29.05 -5.58
C ASN A 23 -4.34 -27.92 -5.39
N CYS A 24 -4.72 -26.70 -5.81
CA CYS A 24 -3.99 -25.50 -5.46
C CYS A 24 -4.49 -24.98 -4.11
N TYR A 25 -3.74 -25.25 -3.04
CA TYR A 25 -4.06 -24.76 -1.69
C TYR A 25 -3.54 -23.33 -1.43
N ALA A 26 -2.77 -22.77 -2.37
CA ALA A 26 -2.28 -21.39 -2.32
C ALA A 26 -3.37 -20.41 -2.80
N LEU A 27 -4.44 -20.28 -2.01
CA LEU A 27 -5.44 -19.23 -2.19
C LEU A 27 -5.07 -18.02 -1.33
N PRO A 28 -5.21 -16.78 -1.83
CA PRO A 28 -5.13 -15.59 -1.00
C PRO A 28 -6.01 -15.73 0.24
N SER A 29 -5.54 -15.22 1.37
CA SER A 29 -6.20 -15.39 2.68
C SER A 29 -7.64 -14.90 2.69
N PHE A 30 -7.94 -13.77 2.04
CA PHE A 30 -9.31 -13.28 1.89
C PHE A 30 -10.20 -14.18 1.04
N ALA A 31 -9.69 -14.76 -0.05
CA ALA A 31 -10.47 -15.70 -0.87
C ALA A 31 -10.80 -16.97 -0.06
N ARG A 32 -9.86 -17.45 0.75
CA ARG A 32 -10.11 -18.58 1.68
C ARG A 32 -11.19 -18.25 2.71
N GLN A 33 -11.12 -17.06 3.31
CA GLN A 33 -12.06 -16.57 4.32
C GLN A 33 -13.48 -16.37 3.76
N THR A 34 -13.60 -15.67 2.65
CA THR A 34 -14.90 -15.30 2.05
C THR A 34 -15.50 -16.43 1.21
N GLY A 35 -14.66 -17.25 0.57
CA GLY A 35 -15.08 -18.20 -0.45
C GLY A 35 -15.36 -17.55 -1.81
N MET A 36 -15.10 -16.25 -1.97
CA MET A 36 -15.28 -15.52 -3.23
C MET A 36 -14.10 -15.75 -4.18
N SER A 37 -14.36 -15.65 -5.48
CA SER A 37 -13.31 -15.67 -6.50
C SER A 37 -12.52 -14.35 -6.47
N CYS A 38 -11.28 -14.37 -6.98
CA CYS A 38 -10.45 -13.16 -7.03
C CYS A 38 -11.13 -12.02 -7.81
N ASN A 39 -11.85 -12.36 -8.88
CA ASN A 39 -12.51 -11.39 -9.76
C ASN A 39 -13.79 -10.81 -9.15
N ASP A 40 -14.33 -11.42 -8.09
CA ASP A 40 -15.43 -10.81 -7.33
C ASP A 40 -14.93 -9.59 -6.55
N CYS A 41 -13.68 -9.61 -6.09
CA CYS A 41 -13.07 -8.52 -5.31
C CYS A 41 -12.22 -7.56 -6.14
N HIS A 42 -11.59 -8.04 -7.21
CA HIS A 42 -10.66 -7.26 -8.03
C HIS A 42 -11.06 -7.25 -9.50
N THR A 43 -10.93 -6.09 -10.15
CA THR A 43 -10.93 -6.05 -11.64
C THR A 43 -9.57 -6.46 -12.17
N VAL A 44 -8.52 -5.89 -11.57
CA VAL A 44 -7.12 -6.30 -11.62
C VAL A 44 -6.50 -5.81 -10.32
N PHE A 45 -5.69 -6.61 -9.62
CA PHE A 45 -5.01 -6.09 -8.43
C PHE A 45 -4.10 -4.90 -8.82
N PRO A 46 -4.14 -3.77 -8.09
CA PRO A 46 -4.83 -3.53 -6.82
C PRO A 46 -6.27 -2.98 -6.92
N ALA A 47 -6.78 -2.65 -8.10
CA ALA A 47 -8.11 -2.06 -8.28
C ALA A 47 -9.26 -2.98 -7.80
N LEU A 48 -10.03 -2.47 -6.83
CA LEU A 48 -11.17 -3.18 -6.22
C LEU A 48 -12.46 -3.01 -7.00
N THR A 49 -13.28 -4.06 -7.08
CA THR A 49 -14.69 -3.99 -7.48
C THR A 49 -15.52 -3.35 -6.37
N PRO A 50 -16.80 -2.98 -6.59
CA PRO A 50 -17.69 -2.58 -5.49
C PRO A 50 -17.70 -3.56 -4.32
N ALA A 51 -17.72 -4.87 -4.57
CA ALA A 51 -17.69 -5.88 -3.51
C ALA A 51 -16.35 -5.90 -2.75
N GLY A 52 -15.22 -5.75 -3.45
CA GLY A 52 -13.91 -5.60 -2.81
C GLY A 52 -13.83 -4.35 -1.93
N ARG A 53 -14.44 -3.24 -2.36
CA ARG A 53 -14.54 -2.00 -1.58
C ARG A 53 -15.38 -2.21 -0.31
N ASP A 54 -16.54 -2.84 -0.45
CA ASP A 54 -17.42 -3.15 0.68
C ASP A 54 -16.73 -4.07 1.69
N PHE A 55 -15.92 -5.03 1.21
CA PHE A 55 -15.11 -5.89 2.07
C PHE A 55 -14.06 -5.10 2.87
N LYS A 56 -13.31 -4.19 2.23
CA LYS A 56 -12.32 -3.31 2.87
C LYS A 56 -13.00 -2.35 3.87
N LEU A 57 -14.11 -1.73 3.49
CA LEU A 57 -14.89 -0.83 4.33
C LEU A 57 -15.61 -1.54 5.48
N GLY A 58 -15.97 -2.81 5.31
CA GLY A 58 -16.47 -3.70 6.37
C GLY A 58 -15.36 -4.25 7.29
N GLY A 59 -14.17 -3.68 7.20
CA GLY A 59 -13.04 -3.99 8.08
C GLY A 59 -12.42 -5.36 7.85
N TYR A 60 -12.47 -5.90 6.63
CA TYR A 60 -11.89 -7.21 6.28
C TYR A 60 -12.52 -8.41 7.01
N THR A 61 -13.73 -8.24 7.55
CA THR A 61 -14.36 -9.23 8.43
C THR A 61 -15.40 -10.10 7.74
N GLN A 62 -15.79 -9.90 6.48
CA GLN A 62 -16.72 -10.81 5.82
C GLN A 62 -16.13 -12.23 5.74
N SER A 63 -16.90 -13.26 6.09
CA SER A 63 -16.43 -14.65 6.09
C SER A 63 -17.58 -15.60 5.83
N LYS A 64 -17.27 -16.76 5.25
CA LYS A 64 -18.22 -17.89 5.16
C LYS A 64 -18.46 -18.55 6.52
N SER A 65 -17.65 -18.24 7.53
CA SER A 65 -17.81 -18.70 8.91
C SER A 65 -18.48 -17.64 9.78
N ASN A 66 -19.41 -18.10 10.62
CA ASN A 66 -20.08 -17.30 11.65
C ASN A 66 -19.31 -17.26 12.98
N THR A 67 -18.12 -17.86 13.05
CA THR A 67 -17.25 -17.80 14.23
C THR A 67 -16.61 -16.42 14.36
N LEU A 68 -16.27 -16.04 15.60
CA LEU A 68 -15.58 -14.78 15.86
C LEU A 68 -14.14 -14.75 15.32
N TYR A 69 -13.57 -15.89 14.94
CA TYR A 69 -12.20 -16.00 14.43
C TYR A 69 -12.16 -17.02 13.30
N GLU A 70 -11.11 -16.95 12.48
CA GLU A 70 -10.85 -17.94 11.42
C GLU A 70 -10.09 -19.15 11.99
N THR A 71 -10.58 -20.36 11.72
CA THR A 71 -9.96 -21.61 12.23
C THR A 71 -8.51 -21.77 11.78
N LEU A 72 -8.22 -21.35 10.54
CA LEU A 72 -6.86 -21.24 10.04
C LEU A 72 -6.47 -19.77 10.04
N PRO A 73 -5.33 -19.38 10.65
CA PRO A 73 -4.84 -18.02 10.59
C PRO A 73 -4.83 -17.51 9.14
N PRO A 74 -5.28 -16.28 8.88
CA PRO A 74 -5.37 -15.72 7.53
C PRO A 74 -4.01 -15.26 7.02
N ILE A 75 -3.03 -16.17 7.04
CA ILE A 75 -1.68 -15.92 6.55
C ILE A 75 -1.54 -16.31 5.08
N ALA A 76 -0.70 -15.57 4.36
CA ALA A 76 -0.26 -15.84 3.00
C ALA A 76 1.18 -15.35 2.82
N ALA A 77 1.87 -15.84 1.79
CA ALA A 77 3.21 -15.39 1.45
C ALA A 77 3.38 -15.29 -0.06
N GLY A 78 4.03 -14.23 -0.51
CA GLY A 78 4.52 -14.05 -1.88
C GLY A 78 6.05 -14.08 -1.89
N VAL A 79 6.64 -14.67 -2.93
CA VAL A 79 8.09 -14.70 -3.13
C VAL A 79 8.40 -14.09 -4.50
N ALA A 80 9.17 -13.01 -4.50
CA ALA A 80 9.69 -12.40 -5.71
C ALA A 80 11.08 -12.96 -6.02
N LEU A 81 11.30 -13.32 -7.29
CA LEU A 81 12.57 -13.79 -7.81
C LEU A 81 13.05 -12.79 -8.85
N GLY A 82 14.27 -12.27 -8.67
CA GLY A 82 14.81 -11.19 -9.49
C GLY A 82 16.05 -11.62 -10.27
N TYR A 83 16.09 -11.27 -11.54
CA TYR A 83 17.34 -11.21 -12.30
C TYR A 83 17.36 -9.90 -13.06
N THR A 84 18.31 -9.03 -12.71
CA THR A 84 18.47 -7.73 -13.39
C THR A 84 19.77 -7.70 -14.16
N VAL A 85 19.73 -7.15 -15.38
CA VAL A 85 20.90 -6.87 -16.21
C VAL A 85 20.88 -5.39 -16.55
N SER A 86 21.83 -4.62 -16.02
CA SER A 86 21.94 -3.19 -16.34
C SER A 86 23.11 -2.94 -17.30
N LYS A 87 22.81 -2.76 -18.58
CA LYS A 87 23.82 -2.38 -19.59
C LYS A 87 24.02 -0.86 -19.56
N GLY A 88 25.22 -0.41 -19.23
CA GLY A 88 25.62 1.00 -19.35
C GLY A 88 25.56 1.84 -18.08
N LEU A 89 25.16 1.28 -16.93
CA LEU A 89 25.41 1.92 -15.63
C LEU A 89 26.89 1.78 -15.29
N THR A 90 27.59 2.89 -15.08
CA THR A 90 28.96 2.89 -14.56
C THR A 90 28.98 2.23 -13.18
N ASN A 91 29.95 1.33 -12.95
CA ASN A 91 30.17 0.67 -11.67
C ASN A 91 30.01 1.64 -10.48
N GLY A 92 29.22 1.27 -9.47
CA GLY A 92 29.18 1.98 -8.17
C GLY A 92 27.92 2.77 -7.84
N ILE A 93 26.78 2.53 -8.49
CA ILE A 93 25.50 2.98 -7.91
C ILE A 93 25.16 2.01 -6.76
N ALA A 94 25.20 2.53 -5.54
CA ALA A 94 24.83 1.85 -4.30
C ALA A 94 23.46 1.13 -4.46
N PRO A 95 23.24 -0.02 -3.77
CA PRO A 95 23.90 -0.44 -2.53
C PRO A 95 25.13 -1.34 -2.69
N TYR A 96 25.62 -1.61 -3.91
CA TYR A 96 26.72 -2.54 -4.09
C TYR A 96 28.10 -1.89 -3.89
N ASN A 97 28.74 -2.29 -2.78
CA ASN A 97 30.15 -2.13 -2.44
C ASN A 97 31.08 -2.13 -3.67
N ALA A 98 32.07 -1.24 -3.71
CA ALA A 98 33.12 -1.16 -4.74
C ALA A 98 33.88 -2.48 -5.00
N ALA A 99 33.80 -3.46 -4.09
CA ALA A 99 34.34 -4.81 -4.25
C ALA A 99 33.42 -5.79 -5.00
N ASN A 100 32.12 -5.48 -5.12
CA ASN A 100 31.13 -6.33 -5.79
C ASN A 100 30.89 -5.82 -7.22
N ARG A 101 31.66 -6.39 -8.15
CA ARG A 101 31.50 -6.18 -9.58
C ARG A 101 30.31 -6.98 -10.08
N GLY A 102 29.23 -6.29 -10.46
CA GLY A 102 28.20 -6.87 -11.31
C GLY A 102 26.81 -6.31 -11.02
N THR A 103 26.37 -5.36 -11.84
CA THR A 103 24.95 -4.99 -12.03
C THR A 103 24.10 -6.12 -12.66
N ASP A 104 24.59 -7.36 -12.54
CA ASP A 104 24.04 -8.62 -13.02
C ASP A 104 23.88 -9.52 -11.78
N ALA A 105 22.85 -9.27 -10.98
CA ALA A 105 22.59 -10.01 -9.75
C ALA A 105 21.43 -10.98 -9.96
N LEU A 106 21.71 -12.27 -9.70
CA LEU A 106 20.67 -13.27 -9.48
C LEU A 106 20.27 -13.20 -8.01
N ASP A 107 19.03 -12.80 -7.76
CA ASP A 107 18.52 -12.51 -6.42
C ASP A 107 17.33 -13.43 -6.14
N LEU A 108 17.59 -14.48 -5.35
CA LEU A 108 16.68 -15.60 -5.12
C LEU A 108 16.60 -15.92 -3.62
N PRO A 109 15.63 -15.35 -2.87
CA PRO A 109 14.59 -14.43 -3.33
C PRO A 109 15.03 -12.97 -3.32
N SER A 110 14.54 -12.18 -4.28
CA SER A 110 14.73 -10.73 -4.26
C SER A 110 13.84 -10.02 -3.24
N GLY A 111 12.75 -10.69 -2.86
CA GLY A 111 11.98 -10.29 -1.70
C GLY A 111 10.96 -11.36 -1.32
N VAL A 112 10.50 -11.28 -0.07
CA VAL A 112 9.38 -12.10 0.43
C VAL A 112 8.39 -11.17 1.08
N ALA A 113 7.13 -11.24 0.67
CA ALA A 113 6.03 -10.52 1.31
C ALA A 113 5.21 -11.51 2.14
N LEU A 114 5.14 -11.30 3.44
CA LEU A 114 4.36 -12.11 4.37
C LEU A 114 3.11 -11.34 4.78
N TYR A 115 1.95 -11.94 4.58
CA TYR A 115 0.67 -11.28 4.85
C TYR A 115 -0.03 -11.90 6.03
N TYR A 116 -0.58 -11.04 6.91
CA TYR A 116 -1.78 -11.34 7.67
C TYR A 116 -2.92 -10.53 7.05
N ALA A 117 -3.83 -11.22 6.36
CA ALA A 117 -4.90 -10.56 5.62
C ALA A 117 -6.23 -11.28 5.86
N GLY A 118 -6.95 -10.86 6.90
CA GLY A 118 -8.24 -11.45 7.27
C GLY A 118 -8.83 -10.92 8.56
N ARG A 119 -9.93 -11.55 9.00
CA ARG A 119 -10.57 -11.31 10.29
C ARG A 119 -9.62 -11.75 11.40
N VAL A 120 -9.34 -10.82 12.31
CA VAL A 120 -8.58 -11.07 13.53
C VAL A 120 -9.48 -11.67 14.60
N TYR A 121 -10.50 -10.91 14.99
CA TYR A 121 -11.48 -11.33 15.98
C TYR A 121 -12.73 -10.45 15.93
N GLY A 122 -13.92 -11.06 15.87
CA GLY A 122 -15.20 -10.36 15.83
C GLY A 122 -15.22 -9.28 14.73
N PRO A 123 -15.42 -8.00 15.08
CA PRO A 123 -15.46 -6.89 14.12
C PRO A 123 -14.07 -6.36 13.73
N VAL A 124 -12.98 -6.96 14.24
CA VAL A 124 -11.60 -6.57 13.93
C VAL A 124 -11.06 -7.41 12.77
N GLY A 125 -10.59 -6.75 11.72
CA GLY A 125 -9.83 -7.38 10.64
C GLY A 125 -8.62 -6.54 10.23
N ALA A 126 -7.74 -7.13 9.44
CA ALA A 126 -6.48 -6.49 9.09
C ALA A 126 -5.97 -6.87 7.70
N TRP A 127 -5.21 -5.94 7.10
CA TRP A 127 -4.20 -6.15 6.07
C TRP A 127 -2.85 -5.76 6.67
N ILE A 128 -1.96 -6.72 6.86
CA ILE A 128 -0.61 -6.50 7.37
C ILE A 128 0.35 -7.21 6.43
N GLU A 129 1.35 -6.49 5.94
CA GLU A 129 2.44 -6.99 5.13
C GLU A 129 3.77 -6.77 5.85
N VAL A 130 4.55 -7.84 5.92
CA VAL A 130 5.94 -7.81 6.39
C VAL A 130 6.81 -8.19 5.21
N ASP A 131 7.68 -7.27 4.82
CA ASP A 131 8.58 -7.42 3.69
C ASP A 131 9.95 -7.88 4.16
N TYR A 132 10.50 -8.84 3.45
CA TYR A 132 11.91 -9.20 3.48
C TYR A 132 12.57 -8.64 2.22
N ASP A 133 13.58 -7.80 2.41
CA ASP A 133 14.47 -7.36 1.33
C ASP A 133 15.63 -8.36 1.19
N GLY A 134 15.73 -9.01 0.03
CA GLY A 134 16.80 -9.95 -0.28
C GLY A 134 18.19 -9.30 -0.35
N ILE A 135 18.25 -8.00 -0.68
CA ILE A 135 19.49 -7.23 -0.83
C ILE A 135 19.96 -6.70 0.52
N GLY A 136 19.08 -5.99 1.23
CA GLY A 136 19.34 -5.50 2.58
C GLY A 136 19.42 -6.59 3.64
N ASN A 137 18.91 -7.80 3.34
CA ASN A 137 18.79 -8.93 4.26
C ASN A 137 18.10 -8.54 5.58
N ALA A 138 16.99 -7.82 5.46
CA ALA A 138 16.27 -7.25 6.59
C ALA A 138 14.76 -7.43 6.41
N PHE A 139 14.06 -7.56 7.54
CA PHE A 139 12.61 -7.52 7.58
C PHE A 139 12.14 -6.13 7.97
N SER A 140 11.04 -5.69 7.36
CA SER A 140 10.38 -4.44 7.69
C SER A 140 8.87 -4.59 7.60
N LEU A 141 8.15 -3.76 8.34
CA LEU A 141 6.70 -3.63 8.19
C LEU A 141 6.42 -2.80 6.94
N GLY A 142 5.83 -3.43 5.93
CA GLY A 142 5.45 -2.80 4.67
C GLY A 142 4.14 -2.03 4.82
N MET A 143 3.02 -2.71 4.59
CA MET A 143 1.68 -2.15 4.71
C MET A 143 0.98 -2.56 6.00
N LEU A 144 0.35 -1.61 6.68
CA LEU A 144 -0.50 -1.84 7.85
C LEU A 144 -1.85 -1.16 7.64
N ASP A 145 -2.95 -1.91 7.73
CA ASP A 145 -4.31 -1.38 7.84
C ASP A 145 -5.15 -2.32 8.71
N ILE A 146 -5.41 -1.92 9.96
CA ILE A 146 -6.28 -2.64 10.90
C ILE A 146 -7.57 -1.85 11.03
N ARG A 147 -8.71 -2.53 10.92
CA ARG A 147 -10.02 -1.89 10.90
C ARG A 147 -10.99 -2.53 11.87
N ILE A 148 -11.86 -1.68 12.40
CA ILE A 148 -13.10 -2.07 13.08
C ILE A 148 -14.21 -1.29 12.39
N ALA A 149 -15.23 -2.00 11.90
CA ALA A 149 -16.30 -1.39 11.14
C ALA A 149 -17.66 -2.01 11.48
N GLU A 150 -18.70 -1.20 11.32
CA GLU A 150 -20.09 -1.59 11.47
C GLU A 150 -20.93 -0.96 10.37
N THR A 151 -22.12 -1.50 10.15
CA THR A 151 -23.10 -0.93 9.20
C THR A 151 -24.41 -0.67 9.92
N THR A 152 -24.93 0.54 9.76
CA THR A 152 -26.24 0.97 10.27
C THR A 152 -27.05 1.62 9.15
N LYS A 153 -28.19 2.24 9.50
CA LYS A 153 -28.98 3.06 8.58
C LYS A 153 -29.08 4.49 9.08
N ILE A 154 -28.89 5.46 8.18
CA ILE A 154 -29.17 6.88 8.40
C ILE A 154 -30.20 7.31 7.35
N SER A 155 -31.39 7.72 7.80
CA SER A 155 -32.52 8.07 6.92
C SER A 155 -32.86 6.95 5.92
N ASP A 156 -33.01 5.72 6.44
CA ASP A 156 -33.29 4.48 5.70
C ASP A 156 -32.23 4.04 4.67
N LYS A 157 -31.12 4.76 4.57
CA LYS A 157 -30.00 4.46 3.68
C LYS A 157 -28.86 3.80 4.43
N PRO A 158 -28.14 2.84 3.83
CA PRO A 158 -27.01 2.18 4.49
C PRO A 158 -25.92 3.18 4.83
N PHE A 159 -25.29 3.00 5.99
CA PHE A 159 -24.15 3.77 6.44
C PHE A 159 -23.12 2.83 7.06
N THR A 160 -22.02 2.60 6.34
CA THR A 160 -20.87 1.85 6.84
C THR A 160 -19.92 2.82 7.49
N TYR A 161 -19.49 2.57 8.72
CA TYR A 161 -18.55 3.43 9.43
C TYR A 161 -17.54 2.59 10.18
N GLY A 162 -16.36 3.16 10.40
CA GLY A 162 -15.32 2.44 11.09
C GLY A 162 -14.16 3.33 11.53
N ILE A 163 -13.25 2.69 12.24
CA ILE A 163 -11.94 3.22 12.58
C ILE A 163 -10.87 2.41 11.88
N THR A 164 -9.75 3.06 11.54
CA THR A 164 -8.56 2.43 10.98
C THR A 164 -7.33 2.82 11.78
N ILE A 165 -6.39 1.89 11.89
CA ILE A 165 -5.01 2.14 12.28
C ILE A 165 -4.15 1.71 11.09
N ASN A 166 -3.37 2.64 10.55
CA ASN A 166 -2.52 2.36 9.40
C ASN A 166 -1.21 3.15 9.45
N ASN A 167 -0.22 2.75 8.64
CA ASN A 167 1.13 3.30 8.68
C ASN A 167 1.46 4.26 7.52
N MET A 168 0.45 4.79 6.83
CA MET A 168 0.67 5.85 5.84
C MET A 168 -0.64 6.46 5.32
N PRO A 169 -0.64 7.78 5.05
CA PRO A 169 -1.70 8.42 4.28
C PRO A 169 -2.00 7.64 2.99
N THR A 170 -3.26 7.68 2.55
CA THR A 170 -3.77 7.00 1.34
C THR A 170 -3.88 5.47 1.39
N MET A 171 -3.30 4.79 2.39
CA MET A 171 -3.51 3.35 2.62
C MET A 171 -5.00 3.00 2.78
N GLU A 172 -5.74 3.88 3.46
CA GLU A 172 -7.13 3.64 3.80
C GLU A 172 -8.13 3.77 2.62
N ASP A 173 -7.70 4.30 1.47
CA ASP A 173 -8.56 4.59 0.32
C ASP A 173 -9.27 3.34 -0.21
N PRO A 174 -10.60 3.29 -0.28
CA PRO A 174 -11.31 2.11 -0.75
C PRO A 174 -11.29 1.98 -2.28
N TRP A 175 -11.10 3.06 -3.04
CA TRP A 175 -11.02 2.94 -4.51
C TRP A 175 -9.66 2.45 -4.99
N ASN A 176 -8.63 2.49 -4.15
CA ASN A 176 -7.26 2.21 -4.55
C ASN A 176 -6.83 3.08 -5.75
N SER A 177 -7.26 4.35 -5.76
CA SER A 177 -6.95 5.34 -6.81
C SER A 177 -5.96 6.41 -6.37
N SER A 178 -5.66 6.48 -5.07
CA SER A 178 -4.65 7.34 -4.49
C SER A 178 -3.22 6.77 -4.58
N ALA A 179 -2.21 7.60 -4.34
CA ALA A 179 -0.79 7.32 -4.52
C ALA A 179 -0.29 5.93 -4.03
N MET A 180 -0.66 5.49 -2.82
CA MET A 180 -0.28 4.17 -2.29
C MET A 180 -0.64 2.99 -3.21
N TRP A 181 -1.72 3.14 -3.97
CA TRP A 181 -2.25 2.12 -4.85
C TRP A 181 -2.00 2.44 -6.32
N GLY A 182 -1.17 3.45 -6.60
CA GLY A 182 -0.82 3.91 -7.93
C GLY A 182 0.15 2.99 -8.67
N PHE A 183 0.21 3.16 -9.99
CA PHE A 183 1.22 2.50 -10.83
C PHE A 183 2.56 3.26 -10.75
N PRO A 184 3.72 2.58 -10.79
CA PRO A 184 3.93 1.13 -10.94
C PRO A 184 3.73 0.34 -9.65
N TYR A 185 2.99 -0.77 -9.75
CA TYR A 185 2.65 -1.62 -8.59
C TYR A 185 3.82 -2.46 -8.05
N LEU A 186 4.86 -2.66 -8.87
CA LEU A 186 6.10 -3.33 -8.50
C LEU A 186 7.26 -2.60 -9.17
N THR A 187 8.28 -2.25 -8.38
CA THR A 187 9.50 -1.61 -8.86
C THR A 187 10.70 -2.54 -8.69
N SER A 188 11.71 -2.41 -9.57
CA SER A 188 12.95 -3.15 -9.39
C SER A 188 13.77 -2.55 -8.23
N PRO A 189 14.31 -3.37 -7.32
CA PRO A 189 15.14 -2.88 -6.20
C PRO A 189 16.47 -2.25 -6.66
N VAL A 190 16.83 -2.40 -7.94
CA VAL A 190 18.08 -1.89 -8.51
C VAL A 190 17.89 -0.88 -9.63
N ALA A 191 16.64 -0.58 -10.03
CA ALA A 191 16.36 0.47 -11.00
C ALA A 191 16.32 1.84 -10.31
N SER A 192 16.85 2.87 -10.96
CA SER A 192 16.68 4.25 -10.51
C SER A 192 15.21 4.64 -10.67
N ALA A 193 14.48 4.77 -9.56
CA ALA A 193 13.14 5.34 -9.56
C ALA A 193 13.21 6.85 -9.88
N SER A 194 12.12 7.40 -10.42
CA SER A 194 11.96 8.86 -10.56
C SER A 194 12.10 9.50 -9.18
N THR A 195 12.98 10.49 -9.04
CA THR A 195 13.36 11.08 -7.74
C THR A 195 12.48 12.25 -7.30
N ILE A 196 11.50 12.65 -8.11
CA ILE A 196 10.65 13.82 -7.80
C ILE A 196 9.21 13.33 -7.66
N SER A 197 8.71 13.39 -6.43
CA SER A 197 7.33 13.08 -6.05
C SER A 197 6.88 14.00 -4.92
N SER A 198 5.58 14.21 -4.78
CA SER A 198 5.00 14.93 -3.63
C SER A 198 5.13 14.12 -2.35
N MET A 199 5.05 14.76 -1.18
CA MET A 199 5.23 14.08 0.11
C MET A 199 4.17 13.02 0.37
N ILE A 200 2.91 13.28 0.01
CA ILE A 200 1.82 12.29 0.10
C ILE A 200 2.01 11.11 -0.88
N ASP A 201 2.83 11.28 -1.92
CA ASP A 201 3.11 10.32 -2.98
C ASP A 201 4.47 9.64 -2.76
N GLY A 202 4.54 8.85 -1.70
CA GLY A 202 5.71 8.04 -1.35
C GLY A 202 6.54 8.57 -0.19
N GLY A 203 6.57 9.88 0.04
CA GLY A 203 7.41 10.52 1.07
C GLY A 203 7.07 10.13 2.51
N PHE A 204 5.87 9.60 2.75
CA PHE A 204 5.41 9.11 4.07
C PHE A 204 5.42 7.58 4.22
N MET A 205 5.81 6.82 3.18
CA MET A 205 5.73 5.35 3.21
C MET A 205 6.64 4.76 4.30
N GLY A 206 6.03 4.04 5.26
CA GLY A 206 6.71 3.47 6.42
C GLY A 206 7.30 4.50 7.40
N GLN A 207 7.07 5.80 7.17
CA GLN A 207 7.58 6.89 8.01
C GLN A 207 6.59 7.33 9.08
N LEU A 208 5.30 7.12 8.81
CA LEU A 208 4.21 7.62 9.63
C LEU A 208 3.37 6.48 10.22
N GLY A 209 2.71 6.78 11.32
CA GLY A 209 1.80 5.90 12.01
C GLY A 209 0.57 6.70 12.40
N GLY A 210 -0.63 6.17 12.12
CA GLY A 210 -1.85 6.95 12.25
C GLY A 210 -3.08 6.17 12.66
N PHE A 211 -4.07 6.94 13.08
CA PHE A 211 -5.41 6.50 13.43
C PHE A 211 -6.41 7.39 12.71
N GLY A 212 -7.50 6.80 12.26
CA GLY A 212 -8.55 7.49 11.51
C GLY A 212 -9.94 6.93 11.73
N ALA A 213 -10.92 7.68 11.26
CA ALA A 213 -12.31 7.27 11.19
C ALA A 213 -12.87 7.58 9.81
N TYR A 214 -13.76 6.72 9.34
CA TYR A 214 -14.41 6.87 8.04
C TYR A 214 -15.89 6.53 8.09
N GLY A 215 -16.62 7.05 7.11
CA GLY A 215 -18.02 6.76 6.88
C GLY A 215 -18.34 6.72 5.39
N TYR A 216 -19.16 5.76 4.98
CA TYR A 216 -19.68 5.60 3.62
C TYR A 216 -21.20 5.55 3.65
N TRP A 217 -21.84 6.61 3.19
CA TRP A 217 -23.29 6.76 3.22
C TRP A 217 -23.90 6.50 1.85
N ASN A 218 -24.90 5.63 1.83
CA ASN A 218 -25.75 5.33 0.68
C ASN A 218 -24.97 4.88 -0.58
N ASP A 219 -23.82 4.22 -0.40
CA ASP A 219 -22.89 3.90 -1.49
C ASP A 219 -22.51 5.11 -2.38
N THR A 220 -22.60 6.32 -1.81
CA THR A 220 -22.51 7.58 -2.56
C THR A 220 -21.43 8.48 -1.98
N ILE A 221 -21.50 8.80 -0.68
CA ILE A 221 -20.61 9.79 -0.06
C ILE A 221 -19.68 9.07 0.89
N TYR A 222 -18.39 9.12 0.62
CA TYR A 222 -17.34 8.63 1.51
C TYR A 222 -16.54 9.79 2.09
N LEU A 223 -16.33 9.76 3.40
CA LEU A 223 -15.44 10.67 4.10
C LEU A 223 -14.52 9.86 5.03
N ALA A 224 -13.23 10.14 4.99
CA ALA A 224 -12.27 9.70 6.00
C ALA A 224 -11.45 10.88 6.50
N LEU A 225 -11.14 10.83 7.80
CA LEU A 225 -10.25 11.75 8.48
C LEU A 225 -9.28 10.94 9.33
N SER A 226 -8.00 11.16 9.11
CA SER A 226 -6.92 10.48 9.82
C SER A 226 -5.90 11.47 10.32
N VAL A 227 -5.17 11.08 11.37
CA VAL A 227 -4.05 11.84 11.91
C VAL A 227 -2.85 10.94 12.06
N TYR A 228 -1.70 11.44 11.63
CA TYR A 228 -0.46 10.68 11.60
C TYR A 228 0.65 11.36 12.40
N ARG A 229 1.61 10.57 12.85
CA ARG A 229 2.86 11.03 13.48
C ARG A 229 4.01 10.12 13.09
N THR A 230 5.24 10.64 13.10
CA THR A 230 6.44 9.86 12.78
C THR A 230 6.55 8.60 13.65
N THR A 231 6.99 7.50 13.05
CA THR A 231 7.28 6.21 13.69
C THR A 231 8.62 6.19 14.43
N LEU A 232 9.04 7.33 15.00
CA LEU A 232 10.36 7.49 15.63
C LEU A 232 10.36 7.11 17.12
N ASN A 233 9.23 7.32 17.82
CA ASN A 233 9.11 7.07 19.25
C ASN A 233 7.64 6.99 19.69
N GLY A 234 7.41 6.40 20.87
CA GLY A 234 6.09 6.38 21.50
C GLY A 234 5.14 5.38 20.84
N ILE A 235 3.85 5.71 20.81
CA ILE A 235 2.81 4.76 20.38
C ILE A 235 2.83 4.44 18.88
N THR A 236 3.47 5.27 18.05
CA THR A 236 3.58 5.07 16.60
C THR A 236 4.86 4.35 16.19
N GLU A 237 5.84 4.17 17.08
CA GLU A 237 7.10 3.47 16.79
C GLU A 237 6.89 2.07 16.19
N PRO A 238 5.97 1.21 16.70
CA PRO A 238 5.78 -0.11 16.13
C PRO A 238 5.29 -0.11 14.67
N PHE A 239 4.71 1.01 14.20
CA PHE A 239 4.16 1.12 12.84
C PHE A 239 5.24 1.38 11.78
N GLY A 240 6.49 1.60 12.19
CA GLY A 240 7.67 1.69 11.32
C GLY A 240 8.70 0.59 11.60
N ALA A 241 8.28 -0.54 12.18
CA ALA A 241 9.20 -1.60 12.59
C ALA A 241 10.10 -2.06 11.42
N GLY A 242 11.42 -2.06 11.62
CA GLY A 242 12.40 -2.46 10.61
C GLY A 242 12.66 -1.43 9.50
N MET A 243 11.95 -0.29 9.50
CA MET A 243 12.18 0.81 8.56
C MET A 243 13.12 1.85 9.16
N THR A 244 14.00 2.42 8.33
CA THR A 244 14.78 3.60 8.74
C THR A 244 13.89 4.84 8.60
N THR A 245 13.72 5.57 9.70
CA THR A 245 13.01 6.85 9.66
C THR A 245 13.90 7.94 9.05
N THR A 246 13.51 8.44 7.88
CA THR A 246 14.18 9.53 7.16
C THR A 246 13.32 10.80 7.11
N THR A 247 12.00 10.68 7.26
CA THR A 247 11.06 11.80 7.29
C THR A 247 10.53 12.00 8.71
N VAL A 248 10.94 13.09 9.37
CA VAL A 248 10.49 13.43 10.73
C VAL A 248 9.55 14.62 10.69
N VAL A 249 8.31 14.42 11.15
CA VAL A 249 7.29 15.47 11.21
C VAL A 249 7.29 16.15 12.58
N SER A 250 6.97 17.44 12.59
CA SER A 250 6.71 18.19 13.81
C SER A 250 5.22 18.14 14.14
N GLY A 251 4.89 17.37 15.17
CA GLY A 251 3.52 17.23 15.64
C GLY A 251 2.72 16.22 14.83
N ALA A 252 1.54 16.63 14.37
CA ALA A 252 0.56 15.78 13.73
C ALA A 252 0.39 16.15 12.26
N VAL A 253 0.22 15.15 11.40
CA VAL A 253 -0.11 15.30 9.99
C VAL A 253 -1.58 14.92 9.79
N PRO A 254 -2.50 15.89 9.66
CA PRO A 254 -3.87 15.59 9.27
C PRO A 254 -3.92 15.07 7.82
N TYR A 255 -4.82 14.12 7.60
CA TYR A 255 -5.19 13.58 6.28
C TYR A 255 -6.71 13.61 6.13
N TRP A 256 -7.17 13.92 4.92
CA TRP A 256 -8.57 13.78 4.55
C TRP A 256 -8.74 13.00 3.26
N ARG A 257 -9.91 12.36 3.13
CA ARG A 257 -10.38 11.75 1.89
C ARG A 257 -11.87 11.99 1.76
N LEU A 258 -12.30 12.63 0.69
CA LEU A 258 -13.72 12.79 0.33
C LEU A 258 -13.91 12.21 -1.06
N ALA A 259 -14.92 11.37 -1.24
CA ALA A 259 -15.27 10.83 -2.54
C ALA A 259 -16.79 10.79 -2.74
N ILE A 260 -17.21 11.11 -3.95
CA ILE A 260 -18.58 10.96 -4.44
C ILE A 260 -18.57 9.84 -5.46
N ASN A 261 -19.29 8.78 -5.16
CA ASN A 261 -19.48 7.62 -6.01
C ASN A 261 -20.90 7.60 -6.57
N GLN A 262 -21.01 7.42 -7.88
CA GLN A 262 -22.26 7.27 -8.58
C GLN A 262 -22.30 5.88 -9.23
N LYS A 263 -23.32 5.11 -8.88
CA LYS A 263 -23.71 3.92 -9.64
C LYS A 263 -24.62 4.39 -10.77
N PHE A 264 -24.31 4.03 -12.02
CA PHE A 264 -25.14 4.33 -13.19
C PHE A 264 -26.02 3.11 -13.49
N ASP A 265 -25.92 2.54 -14.70
CA ASP A 265 -26.46 1.22 -15.01
C ASP A 265 -25.84 0.15 -14.10
N LYS A 266 -26.41 -1.07 -14.08
CA LYS A 266 -26.01 -2.15 -13.15
C LYS A 266 -24.51 -2.45 -13.11
N ASP A 267 -23.82 -2.17 -14.21
CA ASP A 267 -22.45 -2.58 -14.44
C ASP A 267 -21.45 -1.41 -14.40
N GLN A 268 -21.92 -0.17 -14.16
CA GLN A 268 -21.09 1.04 -14.24
C GLN A 268 -21.02 1.80 -12.92
N THR A 269 -19.81 2.12 -12.49
CA THR A 269 -19.57 3.01 -11.34
C THR A 269 -18.56 4.07 -11.70
N PHE A 270 -18.79 5.29 -11.22
CA PHE A 270 -17.86 6.40 -11.35
C PHE A 270 -17.67 7.08 -10.01
N MET A 271 -16.42 7.29 -9.64
CA MET A 271 -16.03 8.04 -8.46
C MET A 271 -15.21 9.26 -8.88
N ILE A 272 -15.49 10.38 -8.23
CA ILE A 272 -14.60 11.54 -8.19
C ILE A 272 -14.36 11.91 -6.73
N GLY A 273 -13.13 12.28 -6.40
CA GLY A 273 -12.79 12.61 -5.03
C GLY A 273 -11.60 13.53 -4.90
N THR A 274 -11.31 13.84 -3.64
CA THR A 274 -10.15 14.62 -3.21
C THR A 274 -9.54 13.99 -1.97
N TYR A 275 -8.24 14.12 -1.83
CA TYR A 275 -7.50 13.75 -0.63
C TYR A 275 -6.29 14.66 -0.46
N GLY A 276 -5.66 14.64 0.72
CA GLY A 276 -4.50 15.50 0.94
C GLY A 276 -3.98 15.46 2.37
N THR A 277 -2.85 16.11 2.55
CA THR A 277 -2.15 16.24 3.84
C THR A 277 -1.57 17.63 4.03
N VAL A 278 -1.40 18.03 5.28
CA VAL A 278 -0.56 19.18 5.65
C VAL A 278 0.48 18.71 6.65
N ALA A 279 1.76 18.85 6.33
CA ALA A 279 2.84 18.35 7.16
C ALA A 279 3.90 19.42 7.41
N SER A 280 4.26 19.61 8.68
CA SER A 280 5.48 20.32 9.05
C SER A 280 6.60 19.29 9.21
N ILE A 281 7.67 19.42 8.45
CA ILE A 281 8.75 18.43 8.35
C ILE A 281 10.06 19.08 8.76
N TYR A 282 10.86 18.39 9.58
CA TYR A 282 12.21 18.84 9.88
C TYR A 282 13.11 18.60 8.67
N PRO A 283 13.99 19.56 8.30
CA PRO A 283 14.99 19.35 7.26
C PRO A 283 15.80 18.06 7.49
N LEU A 284 16.29 17.46 6.41
CA LEU A 284 17.00 16.18 6.44
C LEU A 284 18.07 16.14 7.54
N GLY A 285 17.99 15.11 8.40
CA GLY A 285 18.91 14.90 9.51
C GLY A 285 18.55 15.64 10.81
N ALA A 286 17.53 16.50 10.81
CA ALA A 286 16.98 17.13 12.00
C ALA A 286 15.73 16.41 12.53
N SER A 287 15.51 16.48 13.84
CA SER A 287 14.33 15.94 14.53
C SER A 287 13.70 16.95 15.51
N SER A 288 14.22 18.17 15.52
CA SER A 288 13.76 19.29 16.34
C SER A 288 14.19 20.62 15.71
N GLY A 289 13.58 21.74 16.12
CA GLY A 289 13.91 23.07 15.64
C GLY A 289 12.93 23.62 14.59
N ALA A 290 13.43 24.38 13.63
CA ALA A 290 12.62 24.93 12.55
C ALA A 290 12.22 23.85 11.54
N THR A 291 11.04 24.00 10.93
CA THR A 291 10.48 23.06 9.96
C THR A 291 10.19 23.74 8.64
N ASP A 292 10.11 22.92 7.59
CA ASP A 292 9.47 23.25 6.33
C ASP A 292 8.00 22.78 6.36
N MET A 293 7.14 23.37 5.55
CA MET A 293 5.73 22.99 5.45
C MET A 293 5.41 22.48 4.05
N TYR A 294 4.74 21.34 3.98
CA TYR A 294 4.29 20.68 2.76
C TYR A 294 2.77 20.56 2.81
N THR A 295 2.10 21.09 1.80
CA THR A 295 0.64 20.98 1.65
C THR A 295 0.34 20.27 0.36
N ASP A 296 -0.21 19.06 0.47
CA ASP A 296 -0.59 18.22 -0.66
C ASP A 296 -2.11 18.23 -0.81
N ILE A 297 -2.59 18.58 -2.00
CA ILE A 297 -4.00 18.52 -2.35
C ILE A 297 -4.15 17.74 -3.66
N ALA A 298 -4.97 16.70 -3.63
CA ALA A 298 -5.19 15.83 -4.76
C ALA A 298 -6.65 15.81 -5.21
N VAL A 299 -6.85 15.53 -6.50
CA VAL A 299 -8.12 15.18 -7.11
C VAL A 299 -7.93 13.87 -7.87
N ASP A 300 -8.84 12.92 -7.67
CA ASP A 300 -8.77 11.61 -8.31
C ASP A 300 -10.13 11.15 -8.83
N THR A 301 -10.08 10.17 -9.73
CA THR A 301 -11.26 9.53 -10.29
C THR A 301 -11.02 8.05 -10.54
N GLN A 302 -12.11 7.27 -10.45
CA GLN A 302 -12.16 5.91 -10.94
C GLN A 302 -13.46 5.69 -11.71
N TYR A 303 -13.34 5.12 -12.90
CA TYR A 303 -14.47 4.58 -13.65
C TYR A 303 -14.33 3.06 -13.75
N GLN A 304 -15.40 2.33 -13.49
CA GLN A 304 -15.46 0.88 -13.71
C GLN A 304 -16.68 0.51 -14.54
N TYR A 305 -16.46 -0.34 -15.53
CA TYR A 305 -17.47 -1.14 -16.22
C TYR A 305 -17.18 -2.61 -15.93
N ILE A 306 -18.12 -3.33 -15.32
CA ILE A 306 -17.95 -4.73 -14.91
C ILE A 306 -19.16 -5.54 -15.41
N SER A 307 -19.03 -6.13 -16.60
CA SER A 307 -20.04 -7.03 -17.19
C SER A 307 -19.36 -8.21 -17.87
N ASP A 308 -20.08 -9.30 -18.11
CA ASP A 308 -19.61 -10.35 -19.01
C ASP A 308 -19.69 -9.87 -20.47
N PRO A 309 -18.65 -10.00 -21.32
CA PRO A 309 -17.31 -10.55 -21.08
C PRO A 309 -16.22 -9.48 -20.84
N HIS A 310 -16.59 -8.24 -20.51
CA HIS A 310 -15.68 -7.10 -20.48
C HIS A 310 -15.63 -6.40 -19.12
N ILE A 311 -14.42 -6.29 -18.59
CA ILE A 311 -14.11 -5.50 -17.40
C ILE A 311 -13.17 -4.37 -17.82
N ILE A 312 -13.52 -3.13 -17.49
CA ILE A 312 -12.72 -1.93 -17.75
C ILE A 312 -12.62 -1.15 -16.45
N THR A 313 -11.40 -0.85 -16.02
CA THR A 313 -11.13 0.10 -14.93
C THR A 313 -10.22 1.20 -15.45
N LEU A 314 -10.64 2.45 -15.28
CA LEU A 314 -9.86 3.64 -15.56
C LEU A 314 -9.67 4.41 -14.27
N MET A 315 -8.45 4.86 -14.02
CA MET A 315 -8.09 5.64 -12.83
C MET A 315 -7.19 6.80 -13.26
N ALA A 316 -7.34 7.93 -12.59
CA ALA A 316 -6.45 9.07 -12.73
C ALA A 316 -6.35 9.80 -11.38
N THR A 317 -5.17 10.32 -11.06
CA THR A 317 -4.96 11.22 -9.95
C THR A 317 -4.15 12.43 -10.41
N TRP A 318 -4.32 13.54 -9.72
CA TRP A 318 -3.48 14.72 -9.86
C TRP A 318 -3.26 15.27 -8.47
N ILE A 319 -2.00 15.48 -8.11
CA ILE A 319 -1.59 15.97 -6.81
C ILE A 319 -0.85 17.29 -7.02
N HIS A 320 -1.23 18.30 -6.25
CA HIS A 320 -0.56 19.58 -6.17
C HIS A 320 0.06 19.74 -4.78
N GLU A 321 1.38 19.88 -4.74
CA GLU A 321 2.13 20.17 -3.53
C GLU A 321 2.60 21.62 -3.53
N THR A 322 2.34 22.32 -2.43
CA THR A 322 2.95 23.61 -2.12
C THR A 322 3.93 23.45 -0.97
N GLN A 323 5.16 23.93 -1.18
CA GLN A 323 6.25 23.86 -0.21
C GLN A 323 6.57 25.25 0.35
N SER A 324 6.73 25.34 1.66
CA SER A 324 7.36 26.47 2.36
C SER A 324 8.64 25.96 3.01
N LEU A 325 9.77 26.23 2.36
CA LEU A 325 11.08 25.68 2.69
C LEU A 325 11.88 26.62 3.61
N ASP A 326 11.23 27.31 4.54
CA ASP A 326 11.86 28.34 5.36
C ASP A 326 13.07 27.83 6.16
N ALA A 327 13.01 26.61 6.70
CA ALA A 327 14.08 26.03 7.48
C ALA A 327 15.23 25.57 6.57
N THR A 328 14.91 24.84 5.50
CA THR A 328 15.91 24.38 4.54
C THR A 328 16.58 25.54 3.79
N PHE A 329 15.83 26.57 3.41
CA PHE A 329 16.34 27.78 2.76
C PHE A 329 17.30 28.55 3.68
N ARG A 330 16.93 28.79 4.95
CA ARG A 330 17.82 29.45 5.92
C ARG A 330 19.11 28.66 6.19
N ALA A 331 19.05 27.33 6.08
CA ALA A 331 20.22 26.47 6.20
C ALA A 331 21.08 26.43 4.92
N GLY A 332 20.68 27.12 3.84
CA GLY A 332 21.36 27.12 2.55
C GLY A 332 21.11 25.85 1.72
N GLY A 333 20.12 25.03 2.08
CA GLY A 333 19.79 23.76 1.43
C GLY A 333 18.76 23.88 0.30
N ALA A 334 18.14 25.05 0.11
CA ALA A 334 17.20 25.31 -0.98
C ALA A 334 17.52 26.65 -1.66
N SER A 335 17.28 26.73 -2.97
CA SER A 335 17.42 27.97 -3.74
C SER A 335 16.25 28.93 -3.57
N ASN A 336 15.07 28.40 -3.25
CA ASN A 336 13.84 29.15 -3.02
C ASN A 336 13.32 28.84 -1.60
N ASN A 337 12.60 29.79 -1.01
CA ASN A 337 11.87 29.56 0.23
C ASN A 337 10.47 28.98 -0.01
N SER A 338 10.02 28.89 -1.26
CA SER A 338 8.77 28.27 -1.64
C SER A 338 8.87 27.68 -3.04
N ASP A 339 8.30 26.49 -3.21
CA ASP A 339 8.25 25.76 -4.48
C ASP A 339 6.86 25.10 -4.63
N ASN A 340 6.52 24.67 -5.85
CA ASN A 340 5.33 23.88 -6.13
C ASN A 340 5.67 22.69 -7.00
N LEU A 341 4.97 21.58 -6.78
CA LEU A 341 5.12 20.34 -7.55
C LEU A 341 3.75 19.81 -7.96
N ASN A 342 3.68 19.21 -9.15
CA ASN A 342 2.51 18.46 -9.60
C ASN A 342 2.92 17.02 -9.92
N THR A 343 2.18 16.03 -9.41
CA THR A 343 2.32 14.61 -9.76
C THR A 343 0.99 14.02 -10.26
N PHE A 344 1.06 12.86 -10.93
CA PHE A 344 -0.05 12.22 -11.65
C PHE A 344 0.04 10.69 -11.58
#